data_AF-A0A7W0HWI0-F1
#
_entry.id   AF-A0A7W0HWI0-F1
#
_cell.length_a   1.000
_cell.length_b   1.000
_cell.length_c   1.000
_cell.angle_alpha   90.00
_cell.angle_beta   90.00
_cell.angle_gamma   90.00
#
_symmetry.space_group_name_H-M   'P 1'
#
loop_
_entity.id
_entity.type
_entity.pdbx_description
1 polymer ?
#
loop_
_entity_poly.entity_id
_entity_poly.type
_entity_poly.pdbx_seq_one_letter_code
_entity_poly.pdbx_strand_id
1 'polypeptide(L)'
;MRVTTWLLAASMLTAATAAEAVTYVGSRSIGTGSVNISITTDGSIGAIGAGNIVDYTIDLFNTDGSFTLTSANSGMLITGGLSATATDLQFDFGANGLALFQAPGVGSGATFYCLQGVSNCYAPTGVPGEAVEATGDYVYPWVAQSGLQVIASATGNAVPEPATWAMMIGGFGLLGAAARRRGRTSVVFA
;
A
#
# COMPACT_ATOMS: atom_id res chain seq x y z
N MET A 1 32.50 2.28 -54.36
CA MET A 1 31.09 2.24 -53.91
C MET A 1 31.08 2.28 -52.39
N ARG A 2 30.62 3.38 -51.78
CA ARG A 2 30.54 3.54 -50.32
C ARG A 2 29.14 3.13 -49.87
N VAL A 3 29.03 2.09 -49.05
CA VAL A 3 27.76 1.63 -48.47
C VAL A 3 27.56 2.36 -47.14
N THR A 4 26.57 3.25 -47.12
CA THR A 4 26.13 3.99 -45.93
C THR A 4 25.09 3.14 -45.20
N THR A 5 25.47 2.57 -44.06
CA THR A 5 24.58 1.79 -43.19
C THR A 5 23.71 2.74 -42.36
N TRP A 6 22.39 2.68 -42.56
CA TRP A 6 21.40 3.44 -41.81
C TRP A 6 21.16 2.80 -40.44
N LEU A 7 21.36 3.57 -39.37
CA LEU A 7 20.95 3.22 -38.00
C LEU A 7 19.47 3.56 -37.83
N LEU A 8 18.63 2.53 -37.71
CA LEU A 8 17.25 2.67 -37.24
C LEU A 8 17.26 2.81 -35.72
N ALA A 9 17.02 4.02 -35.24
CA ALA A 9 16.74 4.29 -33.83
C ALA A 9 15.27 3.95 -33.54
N ALA A 10 15.01 2.85 -32.84
CA ALA A 10 13.70 2.53 -32.31
C ALA A 10 13.45 3.35 -31.04
N SER A 11 12.65 4.41 -31.15
CA SER A 11 12.15 5.17 -30.00
C SER A 11 11.10 4.35 -29.25
N MET A 12 11.44 3.80 -28.09
CA MET A 12 10.46 3.22 -27.16
C MET A 12 9.71 4.37 -26.49
N LEU A 13 8.43 4.54 -26.85
CA LEU A 13 7.50 5.41 -26.12
C LEU A 13 7.22 4.75 -24.77
N THR A 14 7.78 5.28 -23.69
CA THR A 14 7.36 4.95 -22.33
C THR A 14 6.01 5.61 -22.07
N ALA A 15 4.93 4.85 -22.23
CA ALA A 15 3.62 5.26 -21.72
C ALA A 15 3.69 5.21 -20.19
N ALA A 16 3.62 6.37 -19.53
CA ALA A 16 3.39 6.42 -18.10
C ALA A 16 1.98 5.88 -17.84
N THR A 17 1.88 4.75 -17.14
CA THR A 17 0.59 4.23 -16.67
C THR A 17 -0.03 5.27 -15.74
N ALA A 18 -1.29 5.64 -15.96
CA ALA A 18 -2.01 6.49 -15.02
C ALA A 18 -2.00 5.83 -13.63
N ALA A 19 -1.88 6.64 -12.57
CA ALA A 19 -2.10 6.16 -11.21
C ALA A 19 -3.56 5.69 -11.11
N GLU A 20 -3.77 4.41 -10.85
CA GLU A 20 -5.09 3.84 -10.59
C GLU A 20 -5.33 3.77 -9.09
N ALA A 21 -6.59 3.87 -8.67
CA ALA A 21 -6.95 3.78 -7.26
C ALA A 21 -6.48 2.44 -6.66
N VAL A 22 -5.83 2.51 -5.50
CA VAL A 22 -5.30 1.32 -4.80
C VAL A 22 -5.97 1.21 -3.45
N THR A 23 -6.55 0.04 -3.16
CA THR A 23 -7.07 -0.28 -1.84
C THR A 23 -6.01 -1.02 -1.03
N TYR A 24 -5.70 -0.51 0.15
CA TYR A 24 -4.81 -1.14 1.13
C TYR A 24 -5.65 -1.69 2.27
N VAL A 25 -5.44 -2.96 2.60
CA VAL A 25 -6.08 -3.60 3.75
C VAL A 25 -5.05 -4.08 4.77
N GLY A 26 -5.42 -4.04 6.03
CA GLY A 26 -4.54 -4.47 7.10
C GLY A 26 -5.27 -4.59 8.42
N SER A 27 -4.58 -5.13 9.41
CA SER A 27 -5.06 -5.19 10.79
C SER A 27 -3.97 -4.74 11.74
N ARG A 28 -4.34 -3.97 12.76
CA ARG A 28 -3.44 -3.44 13.78
C ARG A 28 -3.91 -3.89 15.16
N SER A 29 -2.99 -4.28 16.03
CA SER A 29 -3.26 -4.57 17.43
C SER A 29 -2.73 -3.43 18.29
N ILE A 30 -3.58 -2.83 19.11
CA ILE A 30 -3.29 -1.63 19.89
C ILE A 30 -3.68 -1.91 21.33
N GLY A 31 -2.71 -2.29 22.16
CA GLY A 31 -2.99 -2.68 23.54
C GLY A 31 -4.06 -3.79 23.63
N THR A 32 -5.20 -3.48 24.26
CA THR A 32 -6.35 -4.38 24.37
C THR A 32 -7.36 -4.26 23.22
N GLY A 33 -7.16 -3.31 22.30
CA GLY A 33 -8.00 -3.06 21.15
C GLY A 33 -7.34 -3.46 19.83
N SER A 34 -8.09 -3.34 18.75
CA SER A 34 -7.60 -3.61 17.40
C SER A 34 -8.35 -2.81 16.35
N VAL A 35 -7.79 -2.78 15.15
CA VAL A 35 -8.35 -2.05 14.01
C VAL A 35 -8.22 -2.89 12.76
N ASN A 36 -9.30 -3.03 11.99
CA ASN A 36 -9.23 -3.52 10.62
C ASN A 36 -9.34 -2.32 9.68
N ILE A 37 -8.42 -2.24 8.75
CA ILE A 37 -8.23 -1.09 7.86
C ILE A 37 -8.56 -1.53 6.45
N SER A 38 -9.36 -0.73 5.75
CA SER A 38 -9.52 -0.75 4.31
C SER A 38 -9.51 0.69 3.81
N ILE A 39 -8.40 1.15 3.25
CA ILE A 39 -8.22 2.53 2.77
C ILE A 39 -7.95 2.49 1.27
N THR A 40 -8.74 3.23 0.50
CA THR A 40 -8.55 3.38 -0.94
C THR A 40 -7.93 4.74 -1.24
N THR A 41 -6.76 4.74 -1.88
CA THR A 41 -6.08 5.95 -2.35
C THR A 41 -6.37 6.20 -3.82
N ASP A 42 -6.02 7.39 -4.31
CA ASP A 42 -6.08 7.79 -5.72
C ASP A 42 -4.95 7.19 -6.59
N GLY A 43 -4.11 6.32 -6.02
CA GLY A 43 -2.95 5.72 -6.67
C GLY A 43 -1.65 6.51 -6.54
N SER A 44 -1.67 7.66 -5.88
CA SER A 44 -0.44 8.42 -5.59
C SER A 44 0.52 7.62 -4.71
N ILE A 45 1.81 7.66 -5.04
CA ILE A 45 2.90 7.00 -4.30
C ILE A 45 3.83 8.06 -3.71
N GLY A 46 4.44 7.75 -2.56
CA GLY A 46 5.24 8.67 -1.76
C GLY A 46 4.44 9.22 -0.58
N ALA A 47 4.79 10.41 -0.10
CA ALA A 47 4.01 11.07 0.94
C ALA A 47 2.62 11.44 0.41
N ILE A 48 1.58 11.09 1.16
CA ILE A 48 0.18 11.32 0.79
C ILE A 48 -0.57 12.06 1.91
N GLY A 49 -1.61 12.80 1.52
CA GLY A 49 -2.48 13.52 2.44
C GLY A 49 -3.94 13.12 2.31
N ALA A 50 -4.82 13.82 3.04
CA ALA A 50 -6.26 13.58 3.01
C ALA A 50 -6.87 13.67 1.60
N GLY A 51 -6.36 14.54 0.73
CA GLY A 51 -6.82 14.66 -0.65
C GLY A 51 -6.52 13.45 -1.54
N ASN A 52 -5.61 12.57 -1.13
CA ASN A 52 -5.28 11.34 -1.85
C ASN A 52 -6.11 10.14 -1.38
N ILE A 53 -6.89 10.27 -0.31
CA ILE A 53 -7.77 9.22 0.19
C ILE A 53 -9.13 9.37 -0.48
N VAL A 54 -9.49 8.39 -1.29
CA VAL A 54 -10.74 8.36 -2.06
C VAL A 54 -11.88 7.80 -1.22
N ASP A 55 -11.60 6.74 -0.46
CA ASP A 55 -12.57 6.11 0.43
C ASP A 55 -11.86 5.36 1.56
N TYR A 56 -12.58 5.08 2.65
CA TYR A 56 -12.09 4.23 3.73
C TYR A 56 -13.23 3.57 4.49
N THR A 57 -12.93 2.38 5.01
CA THR A 57 -13.72 1.67 6.02
C THR A 57 -12.73 1.17 7.07
N ILE A 58 -12.93 1.57 8.32
CA ILE A 58 -12.03 1.24 9.42
C ILE A 58 -12.88 0.72 10.58
N ASP A 59 -12.76 -0.58 10.86
CA ASP A 59 -13.46 -1.23 11.96
C ASP A 59 -12.61 -1.13 13.23
N LEU A 60 -13.17 -0.50 14.25
CA LEU A 60 -12.54 -0.29 15.55
C LEU A 60 -13.08 -1.31 16.53
N PHE A 61 -12.19 -1.91 17.31
CA PHE A 61 -12.55 -2.86 18.34
C PHE A 61 -11.88 -2.50 19.65
N ASN A 62 -12.68 -2.30 20.69
CA ASN A 62 -12.25 -2.25 22.08
C ASN A 62 -12.88 -3.40 22.86
N THR A 63 -12.45 -3.58 24.10
CA THR A 63 -13.04 -4.55 25.03
C THR A 63 -14.54 -4.36 25.22
N ASP A 64 -14.99 -3.11 25.14
CA ASP A 64 -16.32 -2.69 25.55
C ASP A 64 -17.25 -2.35 24.37
N GLY A 65 -16.76 -2.47 23.13
CA GLY A 65 -17.57 -2.23 21.94
C GLY A 65 -16.79 -2.14 20.64
N SER A 66 -17.53 -1.93 19.54
CA SER A 66 -16.98 -1.78 18.20
C SER A 66 -17.69 -0.67 17.44
N PHE A 67 -16.97 0.01 16.55
CA PHE A 67 -17.53 1.03 15.67
C PHE A 67 -16.85 0.98 14.30
N THR A 68 -17.59 1.25 13.23
CA THR A 68 -17.03 1.33 11.88
C THR A 68 -17.01 2.77 11.40
N LEU A 69 -15.81 3.30 11.21
CA LEU A 69 -15.58 4.59 10.56
C LEU A 69 -15.67 4.41 9.04
N THR A 70 -16.38 5.32 8.39
CA THR A 70 -16.53 5.37 6.93
C THR A 70 -16.44 6.81 6.45
N SER A 71 -16.11 7.01 5.17
CA SER A 71 -16.14 8.35 4.56
C SER A 71 -17.49 9.08 4.70
N ALA A 72 -18.59 8.36 4.94
CA ALA A 72 -19.93 8.92 5.12
C ALA A 72 -20.27 9.37 6.55
N ASN A 73 -19.64 8.78 7.57
CA ASN A 73 -19.98 9.03 8.98
C ASN A 73 -18.84 9.65 9.81
N SER A 74 -17.67 9.84 9.21
CA SER A 74 -16.48 10.39 9.88
C SER A 74 -15.69 11.36 9.01
N GLY A 75 -14.84 12.15 9.66
CA GLY A 75 -13.85 12.99 9.01
C GLY A 75 -12.43 12.45 9.18
N MET A 76 -11.51 12.95 8.36
CA MET A 76 -10.08 12.65 8.49
C MET A 76 -9.25 13.93 8.62
N LEU A 77 -8.15 13.83 9.36
CA LEU A 77 -7.09 14.83 9.40
C LEU A 77 -5.76 14.13 9.17
N ILE A 78 -5.08 14.50 8.09
CA ILE A 78 -3.75 13.98 7.77
C ILE A 78 -2.82 15.18 7.56
N THR A 79 -1.84 15.32 8.45
CA THR A 79 -0.90 16.46 8.44
C THR A 79 0.51 16.06 8.05
N GLY A 80 0.82 14.76 8.07
CA GLY A 80 2.13 14.23 7.70
C GLY A 80 2.34 12.80 8.22
N GLY A 81 3.46 12.19 7.85
CA GLY A 81 3.85 10.84 8.28
C GLY A 81 3.24 9.71 7.44
N LEU A 82 2.12 9.92 6.76
CA LEU A 82 1.49 8.92 5.90
C LEU A 82 2.16 8.87 4.51
N SER A 83 2.49 7.67 4.05
CA SER A 83 3.00 7.42 2.71
C SER A 83 2.42 6.15 2.11
N ALA A 84 2.33 6.11 0.77
CA ALA A 84 1.90 4.95 0.02
C ALA A 84 3.00 4.46 -0.92
N THR A 85 3.08 3.16 -1.12
CA THR A 85 3.89 2.49 -2.14
C THR A 85 2.99 1.65 -3.02
N ALA A 86 3.55 1.02 -4.06
CA ALA A 86 2.78 0.08 -4.88
C ALA A 86 2.23 -1.11 -4.08
N THR A 87 2.78 -1.41 -2.89
CA THR A 87 2.43 -2.58 -2.09
C THR A 87 1.89 -2.25 -0.72
N ASP A 88 2.26 -1.11 -0.15
CA ASP A 88 2.04 -0.81 1.26
C ASP A 88 1.58 0.62 1.50
N LEU A 89 0.69 0.75 2.47
CA LEU A 89 0.38 2.00 3.13
C LEU A 89 1.17 2.03 4.43
N GLN A 90 1.91 3.11 4.65
CA GLN A 90 2.90 3.21 5.72
C GLN A 90 2.72 4.51 6.50
N PHE A 91 3.07 4.47 7.78
CA PHE A 91 3.14 5.65 8.63
C PHE A 91 4.52 5.74 9.30
N ASP A 92 5.16 6.91 9.20
CA ASP A 92 6.41 7.21 9.89
C ASP A 92 6.13 7.86 11.25
N PHE A 93 6.26 7.08 12.31
CA PHE A 93 6.13 7.54 13.70
C PHE A 93 7.28 8.45 14.14
N GLY A 94 8.37 8.54 13.38
CA GLY A 94 9.42 9.54 13.57
C GLY A 94 9.09 10.91 12.98
N ALA A 95 8.07 11.01 12.13
CA ALA A 95 7.74 12.25 11.43
C ALA A 95 6.94 13.24 12.30
N ASN A 96 6.99 14.52 11.92
CA ASN A 96 6.06 15.53 12.39
C ASN A 96 4.74 15.37 11.62
N GLY A 97 3.76 14.69 12.21
CA GLY A 97 2.44 14.55 11.61
C GLY A 97 1.55 13.55 12.32
N LEU A 98 0.33 13.45 11.84
CA LEU A 98 -0.66 12.47 12.28
C LEU A 98 -1.56 12.07 11.11
N ALA A 99 -2.18 10.90 11.25
CA ALA A 99 -3.33 10.46 10.48
C ALA A 99 -4.44 10.08 11.47
N LEU A 100 -5.50 10.87 11.49
CA LEU A 100 -6.66 10.73 12.36
C LEU A 100 -7.90 10.47 11.52
N PHE A 101 -8.67 9.46 11.89
CA PHE A 101 -10.02 9.20 11.40
C PHE A 101 -10.96 9.26 12.59
N GLN A 102 -12.00 10.09 12.53
CA GLN A 102 -12.83 10.39 13.69
C GLN A 102 -14.30 10.65 13.35
N ALA A 103 -15.21 10.02 14.10
CA ALA A 103 -16.65 10.22 14.00
C ALA A 103 -17.18 11.12 15.14
N PRO A 104 -18.27 11.89 14.90
CA PRO A 104 -18.88 12.17 13.60
C PRO A 104 -18.05 13.12 12.71
N GLY A 105 -16.94 13.65 13.22
CA GLY A 105 -16.03 14.52 12.48
C GLY A 105 -14.79 14.81 13.29
N VAL A 106 -13.78 15.37 12.61
CA VAL A 106 -12.52 15.78 13.26
C VAL A 106 -12.80 16.81 14.35
N GLY A 107 -12.27 16.57 15.55
CA GLY A 107 -12.46 17.40 16.73
C GLY A 107 -13.65 17.03 17.60
N SER A 108 -14.38 15.94 17.30
CA SER A 108 -15.52 15.50 18.11
C SER A 108 -15.14 15.02 19.51
N GLY A 109 -13.91 14.51 19.67
CA GLY A 109 -13.45 13.91 20.92
C GLY A 109 -14.11 12.57 21.26
N ALA A 110 -14.86 11.97 20.32
CA ALA A 110 -15.56 10.70 20.50
C ALA A 110 -14.75 9.55 19.88
N THR A 111 -15.33 8.86 18.91
CA THR A 111 -14.78 7.63 18.30
C THR A 111 -13.70 7.92 17.28
N PHE A 112 -12.53 7.31 17.43
CA PHE A 112 -11.38 7.58 16.57
C PHE A 112 -10.42 6.40 16.39
N TYR A 113 -9.71 6.45 15.27
CA TYR A 113 -8.45 5.75 15.07
C TYR A 113 -7.38 6.78 14.75
N CYS A 114 -6.25 6.73 15.47
CA CYS A 114 -5.17 7.66 15.21
C CYS A 114 -3.79 7.03 15.22
N LEU A 115 -3.01 7.41 14.21
CA LEU A 115 -1.57 7.25 14.10
C LEU A 115 -0.93 8.62 14.32
N GLN A 116 -0.06 8.75 15.31
CA GLN A 116 0.60 10.02 15.60
C GLN A 116 2.12 9.84 15.67
N GLY A 117 2.86 10.73 15.03
CA GLY A 117 4.28 10.91 15.27
C GLY A 117 4.49 11.80 16.49
N VAL A 118 5.25 12.88 16.33
CA VAL A 118 5.48 13.85 17.42
C VAL A 118 4.38 14.93 17.54
N SER A 119 3.36 14.88 16.68
CA SER A 119 2.12 15.66 16.78
C SER A 119 1.07 14.93 17.62
N ASN A 120 0.00 15.62 18.03
CA ASN A 120 -1.00 15.05 18.95
C ASN A 120 -2.38 15.00 18.30
N CYS A 121 -2.97 13.81 18.27
CA CYS A 121 -4.41 13.62 18.07
C CYS A 121 -5.09 13.04 19.33
N TYR A 122 -4.34 12.46 20.26
CA TYR A 122 -4.80 11.99 21.58
C TYR A 122 -3.68 12.17 22.63
N ALA A 123 -3.97 11.82 23.89
CA ALA A 123 -2.99 11.82 24.98
C ALA A 123 -2.43 10.40 25.23
N PRO A 124 -1.11 10.20 25.38
CA PRO A 124 -0.10 11.20 25.72
C PRO A 124 0.43 12.02 24.54
N THR A 125 0.67 13.30 24.79
CA THR A 125 1.18 14.27 23.81
C THR A 125 2.68 14.13 23.59
N GLY A 126 3.15 14.24 22.34
CA GLY A 126 4.56 14.23 21.96
C GLY A 126 5.18 12.84 21.99
N VAL A 127 4.37 11.80 22.18
CA VAL A 127 4.80 10.40 22.17
C VAL A 127 4.26 9.75 20.90
N PRO A 128 5.15 9.32 19.99
CA PRO A 128 4.73 8.59 18.81
C PRO A 128 4.04 7.29 19.17
N GLY A 129 2.93 7.02 18.50
CA GLY A 129 2.14 5.84 18.78
C GLY A 129 0.78 5.87 18.12
N GLU A 130 0.01 4.87 18.48
CA GLU A 130 -1.27 4.58 17.85
C GLU A 130 -2.32 4.31 18.92
N ALA A 131 -3.53 4.82 18.73
CA ALA A 131 -4.64 4.67 19.66
C ALA A 131 -5.95 4.44 18.91
N VAL A 132 -6.87 3.74 19.58
CA VAL A 132 -8.20 3.42 19.06
C VAL A 132 -9.28 3.61 20.12
N GLU A 133 -10.37 4.27 19.75
CA GLU A 133 -11.54 4.51 20.58
C GLU A 133 -12.77 4.08 19.78
N ALA A 134 -13.55 3.12 20.29
CA ALA A 134 -14.67 2.50 19.57
C ALA A 134 -16.06 2.78 20.18
N THR A 135 -16.16 3.53 21.27
CA THR A 135 -17.33 3.54 22.17
C THR A 135 -17.86 4.94 22.49
N GLY A 136 -17.10 5.99 22.21
CA GLY A 136 -17.40 7.39 22.54
C GLY A 136 -17.29 7.73 24.03
N ASP A 137 -16.75 6.84 24.87
CA ASP A 137 -16.57 7.01 26.30
C ASP A 137 -15.16 7.47 26.69
N TYR A 138 -14.30 7.70 25.69
CA TYR A 138 -12.92 8.16 25.86
C TYR A 138 -12.04 7.16 26.63
N VAL A 139 -12.41 5.88 26.56
CA VAL A 139 -11.58 4.76 27.01
C VAL A 139 -10.93 4.14 25.79
N TYR A 140 -9.64 4.42 25.60
CA TYR A 140 -8.89 3.98 24.44
C TYR A 140 -7.61 3.26 24.85
N PRO A 141 -7.34 2.05 24.32
CA PRO A 141 -6.02 1.49 24.39
C PRO A 141 -5.05 2.25 23.46
N TRP A 142 -3.78 2.17 23.83
CA TRP A 142 -2.69 2.84 23.14
C TRP A 142 -1.45 1.97 23.13
N VAL A 143 -0.63 2.10 22.09
CA VAL A 143 0.70 1.51 22.02
C VAL A 143 1.71 2.50 21.44
N ALA A 144 2.89 2.58 22.06
CA ALA A 144 4.01 3.33 21.51
C ALA A 144 4.51 2.66 20.22
N GLN A 145 4.81 3.48 19.22
CA GLN A 145 5.37 3.02 17.95
C GLN A 145 6.58 3.87 17.58
N SER A 146 7.44 3.38 16.70
CA SER A 146 8.59 4.15 16.23
C SER A 146 8.97 3.76 14.80
N GLY A 147 9.62 4.72 14.12
CA GLY A 147 10.07 4.58 12.74
C GLY A 147 8.93 4.41 11.73
N LEU A 148 9.31 3.95 10.54
CA LEU A 148 8.38 3.66 9.45
C LEU A 148 7.73 2.29 9.65
N GLN A 149 6.40 2.26 9.70
CA GLN A 149 5.64 1.01 9.83
C GLN A 149 4.62 0.85 8.72
N VAL A 150 4.48 -0.38 8.24
CA VAL A 150 3.38 -0.77 7.37
C VAL A 150 2.09 -0.86 8.20
N ILE A 151 1.07 -0.12 7.78
CA ILE A 151 -0.26 -0.14 8.43
C ILE A 151 -1.26 -0.98 7.65
N ALA A 152 -1.09 -1.10 6.33
CA ALA A 152 -1.92 -1.91 5.44
C ALA A 152 -1.15 -2.25 4.15
N SER A 153 -1.57 -3.28 3.43
CA SER A 153 -0.97 -3.71 2.16
C SER A 153 -2.01 -3.79 1.05
N ALA A 154 -1.58 -3.55 -0.20
CA ALA A 154 -2.46 -3.43 -1.36
C ALA A 154 -3.20 -4.75 -1.68
N THR A 155 -4.53 -4.68 -1.78
CA THR A 155 -5.39 -5.79 -2.24
C THR A 155 -5.34 -5.88 -3.76
N GLY A 156 -4.35 -6.58 -4.30
CA GLY A 156 -4.24 -6.73 -5.76
C GLY A 156 -2.84 -7.03 -6.27
N ASN A 157 -1.81 -6.79 -5.46
CA ASN A 157 -0.43 -7.16 -5.78
C ASN A 157 -0.16 -8.64 -5.50
N ALA A 158 -1.13 -9.52 -5.79
CA ALA A 158 -0.77 -10.86 -6.21
C ALA A 158 -0.04 -10.68 -7.54
N VAL A 159 1.28 -10.50 -7.45
CA VAL A 159 2.19 -10.40 -8.60
C VAL A 159 1.79 -11.55 -9.53
N PRO A 160 1.12 -11.28 -10.67
CA PRO A 160 0.84 -12.33 -11.63
C PRO A 160 2.23 -12.68 -12.10
N GLU A 161 2.83 -13.81 -11.72
CA GLU A 161 4.23 -14.08 -12.03
C GLU A 161 4.48 -13.98 -13.56
N PRO A 162 4.91 -12.84 -14.15
CA PRO A 162 4.93 -12.72 -15.60
C PRO A 162 6.25 -13.26 -16.14
N ALA A 163 7.26 -13.29 -15.27
CA ALA A 163 8.61 -13.74 -15.59
C ALA A 163 8.73 -15.27 -15.51
N THR A 164 8.03 -15.97 -14.62
CA THR A 164 8.18 -17.44 -14.51
C THR A 164 7.75 -18.14 -15.79
N TRP A 165 6.63 -17.70 -16.38
CA TRP A 165 6.13 -18.24 -17.64
C TRP A 165 7.01 -17.83 -18.82
N ALA A 166 7.41 -16.56 -18.89
CA ALA A 166 8.31 -16.07 -19.94
C ALA A 166 9.69 -16.76 -19.90
N MET A 167 10.22 -17.02 -18.71
CA MET A 167 11.52 -17.69 -18.52
C MET A 167 11.43 -19.21 -18.73
N MET A 168 10.31 -19.85 -18.35
CA MET A 168 10.04 -21.26 -18.69
C MET A 168 9.92 -21.44 -20.20
N ILE A 169 9.10 -20.62 -20.87
CA ILE A 169 8.91 -20.68 -22.32
C ILE A 169 10.24 -20.34 -23.04
N GLY A 170 10.96 -19.31 -22.57
CA GLY A 170 12.27 -18.95 -23.11
C GLY A 170 13.30 -20.07 -22.94
N GLY A 171 13.39 -20.67 -21.75
CA GLY A 171 14.31 -21.77 -21.44
C GLY A 171 14.01 -23.04 -22.25
N PHE A 172 12.76 -23.48 -22.30
CA PHE A 172 12.36 -24.64 -23.09
C PHE A 172 12.45 -24.39 -24.60
N GLY A 173 12.12 -23.19 -25.06
CA GLY A 173 12.28 -22.78 -26.45
C GLY A 173 13.75 -22.85 -26.90
N LEU A 174 14.68 -22.36 -26.09
CA LEU A 174 16.12 -22.43 -26.35
C LEU A 174 16.66 -23.87 -26.34
N LEU A 175 16.27 -24.68 -25.36
CA LEU A 175 16.66 -26.09 -25.28
C LEU A 175 16.17 -26.89 -26.49
N GLY A 176 14.90 -26.70 -26.89
CA GLY A 176 14.32 -27.35 -28.07
C GLY A 176 15.00 -26.93 -29.37
N ALA A 177 15.31 -25.64 -29.53
CA ALA A 177 16.03 -25.13 -30.70
C ALA A 177 17.46 -25.70 -30.79
N ALA A 178 18.17 -25.80 -29.67
CA ALA A 178 19.50 -26.38 -29.61
C ALA A 178 19.51 -27.87 -29.97
N ALA A 179 18.52 -28.63 -29.50
CA ALA A 179 18.37 -30.05 -29.85
C ALA A 179 18.10 -30.26 -31.35
N ARG A 180 17.22 -29.43 -31.93
CA ARG A 180 16.84 -29.53 -33.36
C ARG A 180 17.99 -29.18 -34.31
N ARG A 181 18.92 -28.30 -33.90
CA ARG A 181 20.13 -27.96 -34.69
C ARG A 181 21.08 -29.16 -34.88
N ARG A 182 21.09 -30.13 -33.96
CA ARG A 182 22.01 -31.28 -34.01
C ARG A 182 21.50 -32.45 -34.87
N GLY A 183 20.23 -32.46 -35.26
CA GLY A 183 19.55 -33.64 -35.83
C GLY A 183 19.56 -33.80 -37.37
N ARG A 184 20.53 -33.26 -38.12
CA ARG A 184 20.63 -33.55 -39.56
C ARG A 184 21.60 -34.71 -39.81
N THR A 185 21.13 -35.94 -39.56
CA THR A 185 21.83 -37.15 -40.01
C THR A 185 21.52 -37.36 -41.49
N SER A 186 22.53 -37.17 -42.36
CA SER A 186 22.41 -37.52 -43.78
C SER A 186 22.41 -39.04 -43.91
N VAL A 187 21.27 -39.62 -44.26
CA VAL A 187 21.20 -41.05 -44.60
C VAL A 187 21.60 -41.20 -46.06
N VAL A 188 22.72 -41.87 -46.31
CA VAL A 188 23.14 -42.30 -47.66
C VAL A 188 22.56 -43.70 -47.87
N PHE A 189 21.75 -43.88 -48.92
CA PHE A 189 21.27 -45.19 -49.33
C PHE A 189 22.31 -45.84 -50.25
N ALA A 190 22.57 -47.13 -50.04
CA ALA A 190 23.47 -47.97 -50.81
C ALA A 190 22.74 -48.73 -51.92
#